data_AF-A0A8X8B9N4-F1
#
_entry.id   AF-A0A8X8B9N4-F1
#
_cell.length_a   1.000
_cell.length_b   1.000
_cell.length_c   1.000
_cell.angle_alpha   90.00
_cell.angle_beta   90.00
_cell.angle_gamma   90.00
#
_symmetry.space_group_name_H-M   'P 1'
#
loop_
_entity.id
_entity.type
_entity.pdbx_description
1 polymer ?
#
loop_
_entity_poly.entity_id
_entity_poly.type
_entity_poly.pdbx_seq_one_letter_code
_entity_poly.pdbx_strand_id
1 'polypeptide(L)' 'MNLKAMQEMDNKKRQEEDGSKVVVVETTEQRSSAGKGPEQRKIEVVHQSHPKTSGGVLVGAAAAVEPTLESAKQVISKK' A
#
# COMPACT_ATOMS: atom_id res chain seq x y z
N MET A 1 13.82 21.73 -15.31
CA MET A 1 13.87 20.61 -14.34
C MET A 1 13.66 19.31 -15.09
N ASN A 2 14.39 18.24 -14.77
CA ASN A 2 14.33 16.95 -15.46
C ASN A 2 13.16 16.11 -14.94
N LEU A 3 12.32 15.57 -15.83
CA LEU A 3 11.10 14.81 -15.48
C LEU A 3 11.40 13.56 -14.64
N LYS A 4 12.55 12.91 -14.87
CA LYS A 4 13.00 11.74 -14.10
C LYS A 4 13.34 12.11 -12.66
N ALA A 5 14.03 13.23 -12.46
CA ALA A 5 14.41 13.70 -11.12
C ALA A 5 13.19 14.06 -10.27
N MET A 6 12.12 14.56 -10.91
CA MET A 6 10.87 14.87 -10.21
C MET A 6 10.12 13.60 -9.77
N GLN A 7 10.03 12.60 -10.66
CA GLN A 7 9.45 11.29 -10.31
C GLN A 7 10.24 10.56 -9.21
N GLU A 8 11.57 10.68 -9.22
CA GLU A 8 12.43 10.06 -8.22
C GLU A 8 12.24 10.70 -6.84
N MET A 9 12.14 12.03 -6.78
CA MET A 9 11.80 12.74 -5.53
C MET A 9 10.41 12.35 -5.01
N ASP A 10 9.40 12.25 -5.88
CA ASP A 10 8.04 11.85 -5.48
C ASP A 10 7.98 10.39 -5.01
N ASN A 11 8.75 9.49 -5.61
CA ASN A 11 8.83 8.09 -5.18
C ASN A 11 9.55 7.95 -3.83
N LYS A 12 10.62 8.72 -3.61
CA LYS A 12 11.35 8.75 -2.34
C LYS A 12 10.47 9.30 -1.21
N LYS A 13 9.77 10.41 -1.46
CA LYS A 13 8.86 10.99 -0.47
C LYS A 13 7.75 10.02 -0.06
N ARG A 14 7.17 9.29 -1.02
CA ARG A 14 6.14 8.26 -0.76
C ARG A 14 6.66 7.05 0.01
N GLN A 15 7.92 6.66 -0.18
CA GLN A 15 8.56 5.62 0.63
C GLN A 15 8.71 6.05 2.10
N GLU A 16 9.04 7.31 2.34
CA GLU A 16 9.31 7.84 3.68
C GLU A 16 8.00 8.13 4.47
N GLU A 17 6.93 8.60 3.81
CA GLU A 17 5.69 9.00 4.49
C GLU A 17 4.70 7.84 4.73
N ASP A 18 4.58 6.88 3.79
CA ASP A 18 3.53 5.84 3.82
C ASP A 18 4.11 4.43 4.01
N GLY A 19 5.44 4.28 4.12
CA GLY A 19 6.08 2.95 4.13
C GLY A 19 5.82 2.14 2.84
N SER A 20 5.31 2.81 1.80
CA SER A 20 4.97 2.22 0.52
C SER A 20 6.24 1.77 -0.20
N LYS A 21 6.38 0.47 -0.46
CA LYS A 21 7.55 -0.05 -1.19
C LYS A 21 7.33 0.17 -2.69
N VAL A 22 8.15 1.05 -3.26
CA VAL A 22 8.23 1.29 -4.70
C VAL A 22 9.14 0.25 -5.35
N VAL A 23 8.63 -0.45 -6.37
CA VAL A 23 9.43 -1.39 -7.18
C VAL A 23 9.34 -0.96 -8.65
N VAL A 24 10.49 -0.64 -9.24
CA VAL A 24 10.62 -0.32 -10.67
C VAL A 24 10.96 -1.60 -11.42
N VAL A 25 10.17 -1.94 -12.44
CA VAL A 25 10.39 -3.11 -13.29
C VAL A 25 10.53 -2.66 -14.73
N GLU A 26 11.68 -2.96 -15.34
CA GLU A 26 11.86 -2.77 -16.78
C GLU A 26 11.05 -3.82 -17.54
N THR A 27 10.17 -3.38 -18.43
CA THR A 27 9.32 -4.25 -19.23
C THR A 27 9.26 -3.77 -20.68
N THR A 28 8.86 -4.66 -21.59
CA THR A 28 8.66 -4.33 -23.00
C THR A 28 7.17 -4.32 -23.31
N GLU A 29 6.62 -3.15 -23.61
CA GLU A 29 5.24 -3.00 -24.07
C GLU A 29 5.14 -3.40 -25.54
N GLN A 30 4.19 -4.29 -25.85
CA GLN A 30 3.80 -4.63 -27.21
C GLN A 30 2.55 -3.82 -27.57
N ARG A 31 2.65 -2.93 -28.56
CA ARG A 31 1.50 -2.17 -29.07
C ARG A 31 1.16 -2.62 -30.48
N SER A 32 -0.11 -2.91 -30.69
CA SER A 32 -0.67 -3.18 -32.01
C SER A 32 -1.75 -2.14 -32.31
N SER A 33 -1.69 -1.52 -33.49
CA SER A 33 -2.66 -0.53 -33.95
C SER A 33 -3.18 -0.94 -35.32
N ALA A 34 -4.48 -0.78 -35.57
CA ALA A 34 -5.08 -1.19 -36.84
C ALA A 34 -4.39 -0.49 -38.03
N GLY A 35 -3.87 -1.28 -38.97
CA GLY A 35 -3.12 -0.77 -40.13
C GLY A 35 -1.66 -0.43 -39.88
N LYS A 36 -1.14 -0.59 -38.65
CA LYS A 36 0.29 -0.48 -38.32
C LYS A 36 0.83 -1.82 -37.81
N GLY A 37 2.09 -2.12 -38.15
CA GLY A 37 2.78 -3.31 -37.65
C GLY A 37 2.96 -3.28 -36.12
N PRO A 38 3.26 -4.43 -35.50
CA PRO A 38 3.52 -4.50 -34.06
C PRO A 38 4.72 -3.64 -33.68
N GLU A 39 4.56 -2.83 -32.64
CA GLU A 39 5.59 -1.94 -32.10
C GLU A 39 6.02 -2.41 -30.70
N GLN A 40 7.32 -2.53 -30.48
CA GLN A 40 7.90 -2.87 -29.17
C GLN A 40 8.52 -1.63 -28.54
N ARG A 41 8.14 -1.30 -27.31
CA ARG A 41 8.73 -0.18 -26.55
C ARG A 41 9.25 -0.64 -25.20
N LYS A 42 10.46 -0.22 -24.85
CA LYS A 42 10.97 -0.38 -23.48
C LYS A 42 10.27 0.63 -22.58
N ILE A 43 9.65 0.15 -21.51
CA ILE A 43 8.96 0.98 -20.53
C ILE A 43 9.39 0.56 -19.11
N GLU A 44 9.30 1.50 -18.18
CA GLU A 44 9.50 1.24 -16.75
C GLU A 44 8.13 1.25 -16.07
N VAL A 45 7.78 0.16 -15.41
CA VAL A 45 6.54 0.04 -14.63
C VAL A 45 6.87 0.24 -13.16
N VAL A 46 6.28 1.25 -12.55
CA VAL A 46 6.46 1.57 -11.13
C VAL A 46 5.30 1.00 -10.32
N HIS A 47 5.57 -0.05 -9.54
CA HIS A 47 4.59 -0.62 -8.62
C HIS A 47 4.69 0.07 -7.27
N GLN A 48 3.56 0.59 -6.77
CA GLN A 48 3.44 1.12 -5.42
C GLN A 48 2.64 0.14 -4.60
N SER A 49 3.30 -0.54 -3.66
CA SER A 49 2.62 -1.40 -2.71
C SER A 49 2.33 -0.60 -1.46
N HIS A 50 1.05 -0.33 -1.21
CA HIS A 50 0.62 0.32 0.03
C HIS A 50 0.80 -0.64 1.20
N PRO A 51 1.13 -0.12 2.40
CA PRO A 51 1.15 -0.93 3.60
C PRO A 51 -0.23 -1.56 3.78
N LYS A 52 -0.29 -2.90 3.76
CA LYS A 52 -1.49 -3.61 4.21
C LYS A 52 -1.70 -3.22 5.66
N THR A 53 -2.90 -2.81 6.03
CA THR A 53 -3.25 -2.53 7.42
C THR A 53 -2.78 -3.70 8.29
N SER A 54 -1.88 -3.43 9.22
CA SER A 54 -1.33 -4.47 10.07
C SER A 54 -2.35 -4.84 11.15
N GLY A 55 -2.33 -6.09 11.60
CA GLY A 55 -3.25 -6.59 12.64
C GLY A 55 -3.19 -5.83 13.96
N GLY A 56 -2.21 -4.93 14.16
CA GLY A 56 -2.07 -4.10 15.36
C GLY A 56 -3.28 -3.21 15.66
N VAL A 57 -3.98 -2.72 14.63
CA VAL A 57 -5.22 -1.93 14.82
C VAL A 57 -6.33 -2.80 15.43
N LEU A 58 -6.43 -4.06 15.02
CA LEU A 58 -7.40 -5.02 15.56
C LEU A 58 -7.04 -5.48 16.98
N VAL A 59 -5.75 -5.60 17.29
CA VAL A 59 -5.27 -5.91 18.64
C VAL A 59 -5.66 -4.82 19.64
N GLY A 60 -5.51 -3.54 19.27
CA GLY A 60 -5.94 -2.42 20.12
C GLY A 60 -7.46 -2.40 20.34
N ALA A 61 -8.24 -2.69 19.30
CA ALA A 61 -9.69 -2.80 19.41
C ALA A 61 -10.12 -3.97 20.32
N ALA A 62 -9.47 -5.13 20.21
CA ALA A 62 -9.74 -6.29 21.06
C ALA A 62 -9.40 -6.00 22.55
N ALA A 63 -8.26 -5.35 22.80
CA ALA A 63 -7.84 -4.99 24.17
C ALA A 63 -8.81 -4.01 24.85
N ALA A 64 -9.49 -3.14 24.09
CA ALA A 64 -10.49 -2.23 24.65
C ALA A 64 -11.82 -2.92 25.03
N VAL A 65 -12.13 -4.07 24.42
CA VAL A 65 -13.37 -4.82 24.68
C VAL A 65 -13.28 -5.66 25.96
N GLU A 66 -12.10 -6.21 26.26
CA GLU A 66 -11.83 -7.02 27.46
C GLU A 66 -12.27 -6.36 28.79
N PRO A 67 -11.86 -5.13 29.14
CA PRO A 67 -12.26 -4.48 30.39
C PRO A 67 -13.77 -4.19 30.44
N THR A 68 -14.38 -3.95 29.28
CA THR A 68 -15.83 -3.71 29.18
C THR A 68 -16.62 -4.97 29.51
N LEU A 69 -16.19 -6.13 28.98
CA LEU A 69 -16.79 -7.43 29.28
C LEU A 69 -16.56 -7.86 30.73
N GLU A 70 -15.35 -7.62 31.26
CA GLU A 70 -15.04 -7.93 32.66
C GLU A 70 -15.88 -7.09 33.64
N SER A 71 -16.01 -5.78 33.38
CA SER A 71 -16.88 -4.90 34.15
C SER A 71 -18.35 -5.34 34.09
N ALA A 72 -18.85 -5.68 32.90
CA ALA A 72 -20.22 -6.19 32.73
C ALA A 72 -20.45 -7.50 33.52
N LYS A 73 -19.48 -8.43 33.47
CA LYS A 73 -19.52 -9.68 34.23
C LYS A 73 -19.57 -9.44 35.74
N GLN A 74 -18.76 -8.53 36.27
CA GLN A 74 -18.76 -8.22 37.70
C GLN A 74 -20.09 -7.64 38.18
N VAL A 75 -20.77 -6.84 37.36
CA VAL A 75 -22.10 -6.30 37.69
C VAL A 75 -23.17 -7.40 37.70
N ILE A 76 -23.15 -8.30 36.72
CA ILE A 76 -24.12 -9.40 36.61
C ILE A 76 -23.89 -10.48 37.67
N SER A 77 -22.63 -10.76 38.01
CA SER A 77 -22.25 -11.81 38.95
C SER A 77 -22.47 -11.44 40.43
N LYS A 78 -22.80 -10.18 40.76
CA LYS A 78 -23.14 -9.74 42.12
C LYS A 78 -24.56 -10.13 42.55
N LYS A 79 -25.01 -11.32 42.14
CA LYS A 79 -26.27 -11.92 42.57
C LYS A 79 -26.05 -12.82 43.78
#